data_AF-K8NT03-F1
#
_entry.id   AF-K8NT03-F1
#
_cell.length_a   1.000
_cell.length_b   1.000
_cell.length_c   1.000
_cell.angle_alpha   90.00
_cell.angle_beta   90.00
_cell.angle_gamma   90.00
#
_symmetry.space_group_name_H-M   'P 1'
#
loop_
_entity.id
_entity.type
_entity.pdbx_description
1 polymer ?
#
loop_
_entity_poly.entity_id
_entity_poly.type
_entity_poly.pdbx_seq_one_letter_code
_entity_poly.pdbx_strand_id
1 'polypeptide(L)'
;GAGGAGGVVTVQGTSGSPAYNINTSGNYAAGILAQSVGGGGGNGGFAVSASGPTDFSAAVALGGSGGSGGAGSVVTVTTAASISTHGIQSNGISAQSIGGGGGNGGFAVAASLSGVSVSVGLGGRGGSGGAANNVTVSNTGTITTSARDSNGIIAQSIGGGGGDGGFSVAGSGGLTAAAVGLGGSGGGGGTAGIVSVTSNGAITTFGSQSRGIVAQ
;
A
#
# COMPACT_ATOMS: atom_id res chain seq x y z
N GLY A 1 2.27 -10.87 -10.36
CA GLY A 1 0.95 -10.41 -10.84
C GLY A 1 0.63 -9.06 -10.23
N ALA A 2 -0.19 -8.22 -10.87
CA ALA A 2 -0.60 -6.94 -10.30
C ALA A 2 -1.60 -7.12 -9.15
N GLY A 3 -1.60 -6.19 -8.20
CA GLY A 3 -2.60 -6.13 -7.13
C GLY A 3 -3.96 -5.65 -7.64
N GLY A 4 -5.03 -6.15 -7.03
CA GLY A 4 -6.40 -5.69 -7.34
C GLY A 4 -6.68 -4.30 -6.79
N ALA A 5 -7.50 -3.51 -7.47
CA ALA A 5 -7.95 -2.21 -6.96
C ALA A 5 -8.92 -2.38 -5.78
N GLY A 6 -8.86 -1.46 -4.82
CA GLY A 6 -9.88 -1.32 -3.79
C GLY A 6 -11.21 -0.87 -4.37
N GLY A 7 -12.31 -1.19 -3.69
CA GLY A 7 -13.64 -0.74 -4.06
C GLY A 7 -13.92 0.70 -3.62
N VAL A 8 -14.85 1.38 -4.29
CA VAL A 8 -15.40 2.65 -3.81
C VAL A 8 -16.15 2.40 -2.51
N VAL A 9 -15.91 3.26 -1.50
CA VAL A 9 -16.58 3.17 -0.21
C VAL A 9 -17.43 4.42 0.00
N THR A 10 -18.73 4.21 0.16
CA THR A 10 -19.69 5.26 0.47
C THR A 10 -20.45 4.89 1.73
N VAL A 11 -20.35 5.73 2.76
CA VAL A 11 -21.19 5.66 3.96
C VAL A 11 -22.11 6.87 3.94
N GLN A 12 -23.42 6.63 4.04
CA GLN A 12 -24.41 7.69 4.02
C GLN A 12 -25.41 7.52 5.17
N GLY A 13 -25.41 8.47 6.09
CA GLY A 13 -26.38 8.61 7.17
C GLY A 13 -26.99 10.01 7.10
N THR A 14 -28.17 10.12 6.50
CA THR A 14 -28.90 11.39 6.42
C THR A 14 -29.63 11.69 7.73
N SER A 15 -29.95 12.95 7.99
CA SER A 15 -30.83 13.34 9.09
C SER A 15 -32.25 12.83 8.84
N GLY A 16 -32.53 11.60 9.28
CA GLY A 16 -33.87 11.00 9.31
C GLY A 16 -34.37 10.93 10.75
N SER A 17 -35.69 10.87 10.92
CA SER A 17 -36.31 10.51 12.19
C SER A 17 -36.63 9.01 12.16
N PRO A 18 -36.23 8.22 13.17
CA PRO A 18 -35.54 8.63 14.40
C PRO A 18 -34.05 8.93 14.18
N ALA A 19 -33.48 9.77 15.06
CA ALA A 19 -32.07 10.12 15.03
C ALA A 19 -31.17 8.87 15.09
N TYR A 20 -30.21 8.79 14.17
CA TYR A 20 -29.26 7.68 14.11
C TYR A 20 -28.18 7.87 15.19
N ASN A 21 -28.09 6.93 16.12
CA ASN A 21 -27.09 6.91 17.18
C ASN A 21 -26.15 5.73 16.99
N ILE A 22 -24.84 5.98 16.98
CA ILE A 22 -23.79 4.95 16.97
C ILE A 22 -23.10 5.01 18.34
N ASN A 23 -23.16 3.91 19.08
CA ASN A 23 -22.53 3.82 20.40
C ASN A 23 -21.65 2.56 20.47
N THR A 24 -20.34 2.74 20.67
CA THR A 24 -19.38 1.64 20.83
C THR A 24 -18.65 1.74 22.17
N SER A 25 -18.39 0.59 22.80
CA SER A 25 -17.79 0.52 24.15
C SER A 25 -16.48 -0.27 24.24
N GLY A 26 -16.17 -1.11 23.25
CA GLY A 26 -14.91 -1.87 23.22
C GLY A 26 -13.69 -0.99 22.91
N ASN A 27 -12.51 -1.46 23.30
CA ASN A 27 -11.24 -0.93 22.80
C ASN A 27 -11.13 -1.22 21.30
N TYR A 28 -10.51 -0.32 20.54
CA TYR A 28 -10.39 -0.42 19.07
C TYR A 28 -11.75 -0.46 18.33
N ALA A 29 -12.83 -0.06 18.98
CA ALA A 29 -14.18 -0.10 18.42
C ALA A 29 -14.57 1.26 17.82
N ALA A 30 -14.11 1.52 16.59
CA ALA A 30 -14.46 2.75 15.88
C ALA A 30 -15.98 2.87 15.66
N GLY A 31 -16.49 4.10 15.63
CA GLY A 31 -17.90 4.36 15.31
C GLY A 31 -18.21 4.06 13.84
N ILE A 32 -17.46 4.69 12.93
CA ILE A 32 -17.50 4.41 11.49
C ILE A 32 -16.08 4.10 11.02
N LEU A 33 -15.89 2.93 10.40
CA LEU A 33 -14.68 2.59 9.66
C LEU A 33 -15.02 2.45 8.17
N ALA A 34 -14.50 3.35 7.35
CA ALA A 34 -14.69 3.36 5.90
C ALA A 34 -13.30 3.29 5.23
N GLN A 35 -12.97 2.16 4.61
CA GLN A 35 -11.62 1.93 4.11
C GLN A 35 -11.62 1.29 2.74
N SER A 36 -10.90 1.90 1.80
CA SER A 36 -10.57 1.32 0.50
C SER A 36 -9.09 1.02 0.45
N VAL A 37 -8.72 -0.25 0.30
CA VAL A 37 -7.33 -0.70 0.24
C VAL A 37 -7.07 -1.40 -1.08
N GLY A 38 -6.07 -0.93 -1.82
CA GLY A 38 -5.55 -1.64 -2.99
C GLY A 38 -4.68 -2.83 -2.58
N GLY A 39 -4.76 -3.92 -3.35
CA GLY A 39 -3.96 -5.12 -3.12
C GLY A 39 -2.48 -4.91 -3.45
N GLY A 40 -1.59 -5.67 -2.82
CA GLY A 40 -0.15 -5.62 -3.13
C GLY A 40 0.20 -6.23 -4.49
N GLY A 41 1.27 -5.75 -5.10
CA GLY A 41 1.88 -6.36 -6.27
C GLY A 41 2.64 -7.65 -5.93
N GLY A 42 2.63 -8.62 -6.83
CA GLY A 42 3.32 -9.89 -6.65
C GLY A 42 4.80 -9.83 -7.05
N ASN A 43 5.63 -10.69 -6.47
CA ASN A 43 7.06 -10.77 -6.79
C ASN A 43 7.30 -11.33 -8.20
N GLY A 44 8.36 -10.84 -8.84
CA GLY A 44 8.87 -11.35 -10.10
C GLY A 44 9.60 -12.69 -9.92
N GLY A 45 9.59 -13.50 -10.98
CA GLY A 45 10.21 -14.82 -10.96
C GLY A 45 11.75 -14.77 -10.87
N PHE A 46 12.32 -15.73 -10.17
CA PHE A 46 13.77 -15.94 -10.12
C PHE A 46 14.27 -16.64 -11.38
N ALA A 47 15.44 -16.23 -11.90
CA ALA A 47 16.07 -16.86 -13.05
C ALA A 47 17.48 -17.36 -12.73
N VAL A 48 17.76 -18.60 -13.12
CA VAL A 48 19.09 -19.22 -13.08
C VAL A 48 19.45 -19.75 -14.45
N SER A 49 20.64 -19.40 -14.91
CA SER A 49 21.24 -19.96 -16.12
C SER A 49 22.64 -20.46 -15.79
N ALA A 50 22.92 -21.72 -16.12
CA ALA A 50 24.21 -22.35 -15.93
C ALA A 50 24.63 -23.08 -17.22
N SER A 51 25.89 -22.94 -17.62
CA SER A 51 26.44 -23.64 -18.79
C SER A 51 27.82 -24.25 -18.47
N GLY A 52 28.02 -25.49 -18.95
CA GLY A 52 29.19 -26.34 -18.68
C GLY A 52 30.17 -26.45 -19.86
N PRO A 53 31.21 -27.31 -19.75
CA PRO A 53 32.45 -27.13 -20.49
C PRO A 53 32.34 -27.67 -21.92
N THR A 54 31.89 -26.79 -22.81
CA THR A 54 32.13 -26.82 -24.26
C THR A 54 33.31 -25.91 -24.60
N ASP A 55 33.74 -25.80 -25.87
CA ASP A 55 34.78 -24.83 -26.28
C ASP A 55 34.31 -23.37 -26.09
N PHE A 56 33.00 -23.17 -26.15
CA PHE A 56 32.31 -21.91 -25.88
C PHE A 56 31.08 -22.14 -25.00
N SER A 57 30.91 -21.39 -23.91
CA SER A 57 29.69 -21.42 -23.09
C SER A 57 29.13 -20.03 -22.80
N ALA A 58 27.80 -19.93 -22.79
CA ALA A 58 27.08 -18.70 -22.49
C ALA A 58 25.93 -18.98 -21.53
N ALA A 59 25.81 -18.14 -20.50
CA ALA A 59 24.71 -18.15 -19.55
C ALA A 59 24.04 -16.78 -19.50
N VAL A 60 22.72 -16.75 -19.67
CA VAL A 60 21.93 -15.52 -19.59
C VAL A 60 20.76 -15.75 -18.66
N ALA A 61 20.68 -14.95 -17.59
CA ALA A 61 19.59 -14.99 -16.62
C ALA A 61 18.92 -13.62 -16.54
N LEU A 62 17.59 -13.62 -16.66
CA LEU A 62 16.75 -12.41 -16.61
C LEU A 62 15.70 -12.60 -15.51
N GLY A 63 15.83 -11.85 -14.42
CA GLY A 63 14.86 -11.85 -13.34
C GLY A 63 13.53 -11.26 -13.80
N GLY A 64 12.41 -11.87 -13.39
CA GLY A 64 11.08 -11.37 -13.70
C GLY A 64 10.79 -10.05 -13.01
N SER A 65 9.96 -9.18 -13.60
CA SER A 65 9.52 -7.94 -12.95
C SER A 65 8.50 -8.21 -11.83
N GLY A 66 8.57 -7.42 -10.76
CA GLY A 66 7.50 -7.31 -9.78
C GLY A 66 6.23 -6.71 -10.40
N GLY A 67 5.07 -7.12 -9.90
CA GLY A 67 3.79 -6.54 -10.28
C GLY A 67 3.53 -5.20 -9.58
N SER A 68 2.73 -4.34 -10.19
CA SER A 68 2.29 -3.10 -9.55
C SER A 68 1.31 -3.36 -8.41
N GLY A 69 1.30 -2.50 -7.40
CA GLY A 69 0.24 -2.42 -6.39
C GLY A 69 -1.07 -1.93 -7.01
N GLY A 70 -2.19 -2.37 -6.45
CA GLY A 70 -3.52 -1.91 -6.81
C GLY A 70 -3.83 -0.55 -6.19
N ALA A 71 -4.65 0.26 -6.88
CA ALA A 71 -5.06 1.56 -6.35
C ALA A 71 -6.08 1.40 -5.20
N GLY A 72 -5.98 2.23 -4.17
CA GLY A 72 -7.11 2.51 -3.29
C GLY A 72 -8.15 3.34 -4.03
N SER A 73 -9.41 3.29 -3.62
CA SER A 73 -10.51 3.99 -4.29
C SER A 73 -11.04 5.16 -3.47
N VAL A 74 -11.95 5.94 -4.06
CA VAL A 74 -12.59 7.07 -3.39
C VAL A 74 -13.32 6.58 -2.14
N VAL A 75 -13.16 7.33 -1.04
CA VAL A 75 -13.88 7.10 0.21
C VAL A 75 -14.70 8.34 0.55
N THR A 76 -16.01 8.17 0.67
CA THR A 76 -16.94 9.23 1.05
C THR A 76 -17.73 8.81 2.27
N VAL A 77 -17.67 9.62 3.33
CA VAL A 77 -18.49 9.48 4.53
C VAL A 77 -19.34 10.72 4.67
N THR A 78 -20.66 10.57 4.61
CA THR A 78 -21.62 11.63 4.93
C THR A 78 -22.48 11.15 6.07
N THR A 79 -22.48 11.83 7.22
CA THR A 79 -23.25 11.41 8.38
C THR A 79 -23.84 12.57 9.17
N ALA A 80 -25.08 12.40 9.61
CA ALA A 80 -25.76 13.24 10.59
C ALA A 80 -25.96 12.51 11.93
N ALA A 81 -25.37 11.33 12.11
CA ALA A 81 -25.55 10.50 13.29
C ALA A 81 -24.81 11.07 14.51
N SER A 82 -25.36 10.83 15.70
CA SER A 82 -24.64 11.05 16.96
C SER A 82 -23.74 9.85 17.23
N ILE A 83 -22.42 10.05 17.22
CA ILE A 83 -21.42 9.00 17.39
C ILE A 83 -20.78 9.15 18.77
N SER A 84 -20.84 8.10 19.60
CA SER A 84 -20.15 8.02 20.88
C SER A 84 -19.27 6.77 20.94
N THR A 85 -18.00 6.96 21.27
CA THR A 85 -17.02 5.86 21.41
C THR A 85 -16.33 5.95 22.77
N HIS A 86 -16.28 4.83 23.50
CA HIS A 86 -15.85 4.82 24.90
C HIS A 86 -14.52 4.11 25.15
N GLY A 87 -14.09 3.22 24.25
CA GLY A 87 -12.85 2.46 24.42
C GLY A 87 -11.59 3.19 23.98
N ILE A 88 -10.44 2.68 24.41
CA ILE A 88 -9.11 3.17 24.01
C ILE A 88 -8.89 2.88 22.53
N GLN A 89 -8.27 3.83 21.81
CA GLN A 89 -7.99 3.72 20.37
C GLN A 89 -9.26 3.51 19.51
N SER A 90 -10.38 4.03 19.98
CA SER A 90 -11.70 3.92 19.33
C SER A 90 -12.05 5.27 18.70
N ASN A 91 -11.69 5.47 17.43
CA ASN A 91 -11.98 6.73 16.74
C ASN A 91 -13.48 6.88 16.41
N GLY A 92 -13.99 8.11 16.39
CA GLY A 92 -15.37 8.37 15.97
C GLY A 92 -15.62 7.97 14.52
N ILE A 93 -14.88 8.58 13.59
CA ILE A 93 -14.87 8.25 12.16
C ILE A 93 -13.43 8.00 11.73
N SER A 94 -13.19 6.88 11.06
CA SER A 94 -11.95 6.57 10.34
C SER A 94 -12.27 6.34 8.86
N ALA A 95 -11.80 7.23 7.99
CA ALA A 95 -12.01 7.20 6.55
C ALA A 95 -10.65 7.15 5.83
N GLN A 96 -10.38 6.11 5.05
CA GLN A 96 -9.03 5.89 4.51
C GLN A 96 -9.05 5.33 3.10
N SER A 97 -8.34 5.99 2.18
CA SER A 97 -7.97 5.45 0.87
C SER A 97 -6.50 5.10 0.89
N ILE A 98 -6.16 3.83 0.67
CA ILE A 98 -4.79 3.32 0.76
C ILE A 98 -4.44 2.59 -0.52
N GLY A 99 -3.39 3.03 -1.19
CA GLY A 99 -2.79 2.33 -2.32
C GLY A 99 -1.98 1.12 -1.87
N GLY A 100 -2.04 0.02 -2.62
CA GLY A 100 -1.27 -1.19 -2.36
C GLY A 100 0.22 -1.00 -2.67
N GLY A 101 1.11 -1.72 -1.98
CA GLY A 101 2.54 -1.71 -2.28
C GLY A 101 2.88 -2.39 -3.61
N GLY A 102 3.94 -1.96 -4.28
CA GLY A 102 4.53 -2.63 -5.43
C GLY A 102 5.24 -3.94 -5.06
N GLY A 103 5.34 -4.87 -6.01
CA GLY A 103 6.02 -6.16 -5.82
C GLY A 103 7.52 -6.09 -6.13
N ASN A 104 8.30 -7.03 -5.61
CA ASN A 104 9.75 -7.04 -5.81
C ASN A 104 10.13 -7.66 -7.16
N GLY A 105 11.15 -7.13 -7.81
CA GLY A 105 11.80 -7.74 -8.95
C GLY A 105 12.53 -9.03 -8.57
N GLY A 106 12.46 -10.03 -9.43
CA GLY A 106 13.10 -11.32 -9.24
C GLY A 106 14.61 -11.26 -9.46
N PHE A 107 15.33 -12.15 -8.79
CA PHE A 107 16.80 -12.19 -8.90
C PHE A 107 17.25 -12.94 -10.17
N ALA A 108 18.49 -12.67 -10.59
CA ALA A 108 19.10 -13.32 -11.74
C ALA A 108 20.49 -13.86 -11.42
N VAL A 109 20.73 -15.15 -11.68
CA VAL A 109 22.03 -15.81 -11.50
C VAL A 109 22.47 -16.44 -12.82
N ALA A 110 23.60 -15.98 -13.37
CA ALA A 110 24.20 -16.52 -14.59
C ALA A 110 25.60 -17.07 -14.32
N ALA A 111 25.85 -18.34 -14.66
CA ALA A 111 27.13 -19.01 -14.47
C ALA A 111 27.59 -19.76 -15.73
N SER A 112 28.82 -19.55 -16.18
CA SER A 112 29.39 -20.23 -17.35
C SER A 112 30.82 -20.70 -17.09
N LEU A 113 31.14 -21.92 -17.54
CA LEU A 113 32.47 -22.54 -17.42
C LEU A 113 32.86 -23.16 -18.75
N SER A 114 33.95 -22.68 -19.38
CA SER A 114 34.42 -23.13 -20.72
C SER A 114 35.81 -22.53 -21.05
N GLY A 115 36.44 -22.91 -22.16
CA GLY A 115 37.60 -22.19 -22.72
C GLY A 115 37.29 -20.72 -23.04
N VAL A 116 36.11 -20.46 -23.61
CA VAL A 116 35.54 -19.11 -23.80
C VAL A 116 34.17 -19.04 -23.12
N SER A 117 34.02 -18.19 -22.10
CA SER A 117 32.81 -18.13 -21.28
C SER A 117 32.23 -16.72 -21.15
N VAL A 118 30.90 -16.60 -21.30
CA VAL A 118 30.16 -15.35 -21.15
C VAL A 118 28.97 -15.55 -20.22
N SER A 119 28.87 -14.72 -19.18
CA SER A 119 27.73 -14.72 -18.26
C SER A 119 27.08 -13.35 -18.19
N VAL A 120 25.76 -13.29 -18.40
CA VAL A 120 24.97 -12.06 -18.26
C VAL A 120 23.81 -12.30 -17.32
N GLY A 121 23.80 -11.58 -16.20
CA GLY A 121 22.67 -11.53 -15.27
C GLY A 121 22.02 -10.15 -15.31
N LEU A 122 20.69 -10.11 -15.40
CA LEU A 122 19.90 -8.89 -15.22
C LEU A 122 18.78 -9.13 -14.21
N GLY A 123 18.84 -8.42 -13.08
CA GLY A 123 17.79 -8.44 -12.07
C GLY A 123 16.50 -7.83 -12.57
N GLY A 124 15.37 -8.35 -12.11
CA GLY A 124 14.04 -7.87 -12.47
C GLY A 124 13.75 -6.50 -11.87
N ARG A 125 12.91 -5.69 -12.50
CA ARG A 125 12.47 -4.40 -11.95
C ARG A 125 11.43 -4.59 -10.85
N GLY A 126 11.45 -3.75 -9.82
CA GLY A 126 10.36 -3.62 -8.86
C GLY A 126 9.10 -3.04 -9.50
N GLY A 127 7.93 -3.40 -8.97
CA GLY A 127 6.64 -2.85 -9.38
C GLY A 127 6.36 -1.51 -8.73
N SER A 128 5.55 -0.66 -9.38
CA SER A 128 5.09 0.60 -8.78
C SER A 128 4.09 0.38 -7.66
N GLY A 129 4.04 1.29 -6.68
CA GLY A 129 2.95 1.37 -5.71
C GLY A 129 1.65 1.83 -6.35
N GLY A 130 0.53 1.42 -5.76
CA GLY A 130 -0.80 1.88 -6.14
C GLY A 130 -1.07 3.28 -5.62
N ALA A 131 -1.79 4.10 -6.39
CA ALA A 131 -2.27 5.39 -5.91
C ALA A 131 -3.41 5.21 -4.89
N ALA A 132 -3.50 6.11 -3.92
CA ALA A 132 -4.74 6.34 -3.19
C ALA A 132 -5.60 7.37 -3.93
N ASN A 133 -6.82 7.55 -3.44
CA ASN A 133 -7.81 8.45 -4.01
C ASN A 133 -8.38 9.39 -2.95
N ASN A 134 -9.23 10.30 -3.40
CA ASN A 134 -9.82 11.32 -2.53
C ASN A 134 -10.59 10.70 -1.36
N VAL A 135 -10.43 11.33 -0.19
CA VAL A 135 -11.20 11.01 1.01
C VAL A 135 -12.01 12.23 1.40
N THR A 136 -13.33 12.07 1.46
CA THR A 136 -14.25 13.13 1.85
C THR A 136 -15.06 12.70 3.06
N VAL A 137 -15.04 13.50 4.12
CA VAL A 137 -15.87 13.32 5.31
C VAL A 137 -16.72 14.57 5.51
N SER A 138 -18.04 14.40 5.54
CA SER A 138 -19.03 15.43 5.84
C SER A 138 -19.86 14.99 7.04
N ASN A 139 -19.71 15.68 8.16
CA ASN A 139 -20.41 15.37 9.41
C ASN A 139 -21.27 16.55 9.88
N THR A 140 -22.56 16.32 10.08
CA THR A 140 -23.46 17.30 10.74
C THR A 140 -23.91 16.85 12.12
N GLY A 141 -23.64 15.60 12.51
CA GLY A 141 -23.97 15.03 13.82
C GLY A 141 -22.90 15.29 14.88
N THR A 142 -23.18 14.98 16.14
CA THR A 142 -22.20 15.13 17.22
C THR A 142 -21.28 13.91 17.30
N ILE A 143 -19.97 14.12 17.48
CA ILE A 143 -18.99 13.06 17.70
C ILE A 143 -18.37 13.23 19.08
N THR A 144 -18.43 12.18 19.89
CA THR A 144 -17.84 12.13 21.22
C THR A 144 -16.91 10.92 21.33
N THR A 145 -15.66 11.16 21.74
CA THR A 145 -14.70 10.09 22.04
C THR A 145 -14.17 10.24 23.47
N SER A 146 -14.24 9.19 24.27
CA SER A 146 -14.07 9.31 25.73
C SER A 146 -12.70 8.89 26.26
N ALA A 147 -11.98 7.99 25.56
CA ALA A 147 -10.72 7.42 26.05
C ALA A 147 -9.49 7.86 25.25
N ARG A 148 -8.29 7.47 25.73
CA ARG A 148 -6.98 7.81 25.15
C ARG A 148 -6.84 7.29 23.72
N ASP A 149 -6.10 8.02 22.91
CA ASP A 149 -5.76 7.67 21.52
C ASP A 149 -6.99 7.52 20.61
N SER A 150 -8.12 8.11 21.02
CA SER A 150 -9.42 8.04 20.35
C SER A 150 -9.75 9.39 19.71
N ASN A 151 -9.43 9.55 18.43
CA ASN A 151 -9.65 10.78 17.68
C ASN A 151 -11.11 10.91 17.23
N GLY A 152 -11.59 12.15 17.05
CA GLY A 152 -12.94 12.40 16.53
C GLY A 152 -13.09 11.91 15.10
N ILE A 153 -12.35 12.51 14.17
CA ILE A 153 -12.31 12.13 12.76
C ILE A 153 -10.86 11.91 12.34
N ILE A 154 -10.57 10.76 11.74
CA ILE A 154 -9.35 10.49 10.97
C ILE A 154 -9.77 10.31 9.51
N ALA A 155 -9.23 11.13 8.63
CA ALA A 155 -9.38 11.03 7.19
C ALA A 155 -7.98 10.97 6.55
N GLN A 156 -7.68 9.93 5.76
CA GLN A 156 -6.33 9.77 5.20
C GLN A 156 -6.33 9.25 3.77
N SER A 157 -5.51 9.86 2.92
CA SER A 157 -5.20 9.35 1.59
C SER A 157 -3.73 8.99 1.50
N ILE A 158 -3.41 7.70 1.39
CA ILE A 158 -2.03 7.19 1.50
C ILE A 158 -1.66 6.40 0.24
N GLY A 159 -0.81 6.98 -0.59
CA GLY A 159 -0.21 6.26 -1.73
C GLY A 159 0.64 5.07 -1.26
N GLY A 160 0.63 3.98 -2.02
CA GLY A 160 1.39 2.77 -1.70
C GLY A 160 2.90 2.93 -1.96
N GLY A 161 3.73 2.16 -1.26
CA GLY A 161 5.18 2.12 -1.54
C GLY A 161 5.50 1.44 -2.87
N GLY A 162 6.64 1.79 -3.49
CA GLY A 162 7.19 1.04 -4.63
C GLY A 162 7.83 -0.28 -4.18
N GLY A 163 8.08 -1.18 -5.13
CA GLY A 163 8.76 -2.45 -4.90
C GLY A 163 10.26 -2.40 -5.17
N ASP A 164 11.02 -3.35 -4.63
CA ASP A 164 12.46 -3.39 -4.79
C ASP A 164 12.89 -3.97 -6.14
N GLY A 165 14.04 -3.51 -6.65
CA GLY A 165 14.69 -4.14 -7.78
C GLY A 165 15.36 -5.47 -7.39
N GLY A 166 15.40 -6.42 -8.31
CA GLY A 166 16.06 -7.71 -8.11
C GLY A 166 17.58 -7.58 -8.16
N PHE A 167 18.29 -8.24 -7.24
CA PHE A 167 19.74 -8.39 -7.36
C PHE A 167 20.13 -9.28 -8.55
N SER A 168 21.36 -9.11 -9.04
CA SER A 168 21.95 -9.98 -10.07
C SER A 168 23.35 -10.45 -9.68
N VAL A 169 23.64 -11.71 -10.01
CA VAL A 169 24.98 -12.32 -9.91
C VAL A 169 25.33 -12.93 -11.27
N ALA A 170 26.50 -12.60 -11.78
CA ALA A 170 27.09 -13.21 -12.97
C ALA A 170 28.50 -13.70 -12.66
N GLY A 171 28.81 -14.94 -13.04
CA GLY A 171 30.12 -15.55 -12.89
C GLY A 171 30.54 -16.31 -14.13
N SER A 172 31.76 -16.07 -14.62
CA SER A 172 32.33 -16.75 -15.80
C SER A 172 33.72 -17.27 -15.46
N GLY A 173 34.03 -18.52 -15.81
CA GLY A 173 35.35 -19.10 -15.65
C GLY A 173 35.86 -19.70 -16.97
N GLY A 174 37.13 -19.46 -17.31
CA GLY A 174 37.71 -19.89 -18.58
C GLY A 174 39.03 -19.21 -18.93
N LEU A 175 39.62 -19.59 -20.07
CA LEU A 175 40.80 -18.91 -20.63
C LEU A 175 40.44 -17.50 -21.10
N THR A 176 39.24 -17.34 -21.67
CA THR A 176 38.64 -16.05 -22.01
C THR A 176 37.28 -15.96 -21.34
N ALA A 177 37.11 -15.04 -20.39
CA ALA A 177 35.90 -14.98 -19.57
C ALA A 177 35.36 -13.55 -19.45
N ALA A 178 34.05 -13.39 -19.58
CA ALA A 178 33.36 -12.13 -19.35
C ALA A 178 32.07 -12.34 -18.52
N ALA A 179 31.90 -11.54 -17.48
CA ALA A 179 30.69 -11.55 -16.65
C ALA A 179 30.12 -10.14 -16.52
N VAL A 180 28.82 -10.00 -16.73
CA VAL A 180 28.07 -8.76 -16.55
C VAL A 180 26.87 -9.04 -15.64
N GLY A 181 26.85 -8.42 -14.47
CA GLY A 181 25.71 -8.44 -13.57
C GLY A 181 25.12 -7.04 -13.45
N LEU A 182 23.83 -6.90 -13.74
CA LEU A 182 23.10 -5.64 -13.59
C LEU A 182 21.91 -5.87 -12.66
N GLY A 183 21.86 -5.11 -11.56
CA GLY A 183 20.70 -5.10 -10.68
C GLY A 183 19.47 -4.51 -11.38
N GLY A 184 18.29 -4.88 -10.89
CA GLY A 184 17.04 -4.27 -11.28
C GLY A 184 16.84 -2.91 -10.63
N SER A 185 16.06 -2.04 -11.27
CA SER A 185 15.61 -0.79 -10.67
C SER A 185 14.46 -1.02 -9.70
N GLY A 186 14.36 -0.21 -8.65
CA GLY A 186 13.14 -0.13 -7.82
C GLY A 186 11.95 0.44 -8.58
N GLY A 187 10.76 0.25 -8.03
CA GLY A 187 9.52 0.87 -8.50
C GLY A 187 9.25 2.21 -7.81
N GLY A 188 8.50 3.09 -8.48
CA GLY A 188 8.03 4.34 -7.88
C GLY A 188 6.92 4.13 -6.85
N GLY A 189 6.79 5.03 -5.88
CA GLY A 189 5.65 5.08 -4.97
C GLY A 189 4.37 5.57 -5.65
N GLY A 190 3.23 5.31 -5.00
CA GLY A 190 1.92 5.81 -5.37
C GLY A 190 1.65 7.21 -4.81
N THR A 191 0.73 7.92 -5.44
CA THR A 191 0.31 9.26 -5.02
C THR A 191 -0.86 9.20 -4.04
N ALA A 192 -0.95 10.20 -3.16
CA ALA A 192 -2.15 10.48 -2.36
C ALA A 192 -3.15 11.33 -3.15
N GLY A 193 -4.42 11.27 -2.75
CA GLY A 193 -5.50 12.15 -3.21
C GLY A 193 -5.78 13.28 -2.22
N ILE A 194 -6.77 14.12 -2.56
CA ILE A 194 -7.22 15.20 -1.68
C ILE A 194 -7.97 14.62 -0.49
N VAL A 195 -7.67 15.12 0.70
CA VAL A 195 -8.45 14.85 1.90
C VAL A 195 -9.26 16.09 2.27
N SER A 196 -10.58 15.94 2.33
CA SER A 196 -11.51 17.01 2.70
C SER A 196 -12.36 16.57 3.88
N VAL A 197 -12.33 17.34 4.97
CA VAL A 197 -13.18 17.11 6.14
C VAL A 197 -13.97 18.36 6.45
N THR A 198 -15.30 18.22 6.43
CA THR A 198 -16.26 19.25 6.84
C THR A 198 -17.05 18.73 8.02
N SER A 199 -16.99 19.42 9.16
CA SER A 199 -17.83 19.10 10.32
C SER A 199 -18.63 20.33 10.76
N ASN A 200 -19.95 20.23 10.69
CA ASN A 200 -20.89 21.23 11.21
C ASN A 200 -21.48 20.83 12.56
N GLY A 201 -21.30 19.58 12.98
CA GLY A 201 -21.63 19.12 14.32
C GLY A 201 -20.44 19.20 15.28
N ALA A 202 -20.73 19.21 16.58
CA ALA A 202 -19.72 19.30 17.63
C ALA A 202 -18.86 18.02 17.68
N ILE A 203 -17.54 18.19 17.81
CA ILE A 203 -16.59 17.09 18.02
C ILE A 203 -15.92 17.31 19.38
N THR A 204 -16.11 16.37 20.31
CA THR A 204 -15.53 16.43 21.65
C THR A 204 -14.69 15.18 21.90
N THR A 205 -13.40 15.37 22.18
CA THR A 205 -12.48 14.28 22.54
C THR A 205 -11.98 14.49 23.97
N PHE A 206 -12.31 13.59 24.89
CA PHE A 206 -11.95 13.70 26.31
C PHE A 206 -10.61 13.05 26.67
N GLY A 207 -10.18 12.05 25.90
CA GLY A 207 -8.96 11.30 26.17
C GLY A 207 -7.67 12.08 25.89
N SER A 208 -6.59 11.72 26.61
CA SER A 208 -5.25 12.19 26.28
C SER A 208 -4.78 11.65 24.92
N GLN A 209 -3.90 12.39 24.23
CA GLN A 209 -3.37 12.04 22.90
C GLN A 209 -4.43 11.93 21.79
N SER A 210 -5.64 12.43 22.04
CA SER A 210 -6.73 12.48 21.08
C SER A 210 -6.78 13.83 20.37
N ARG A 211 -7.12 13.81 19.08
CA ARG A 211 -7.33 15.00 18.24
C ARG A 211 -8.78 15.05 17.78
N GLY A 212 -9.31 16.27 17.60
CA GLY A 212 -10.65 16.46 17.04
C GLY A 212 -10.73 15.94 15.60
N ILE A 213 -9.88 16.48 14.72
CA ILE A 213 -9.80 16.09 13.31
C ILE A 213 -8.33 15.88 12.92
N VAL A 214 -8.07 14.79 12.20
CA VAL A 214 -6.83 14.52 11.48
C VAL A 214 -7.18 14.31 10.02
N ALA A 215 -6.65 15.15 9.14
CA ALA A 215 -6.82 15.08 7.69
C ALA A 215 -5.44 15.19 7.05
N GLN A 216 -4.98 14.13 6.37
CA GLN A 216 -3.64 14.09 5.76
C GLN A 216 -3.52 13.11 4.58
#